data_AF-A0A1Q7V2K5-F1
#
_entry.id   AF-A0A1Q7V2K5-F1
#
_cell.length_a   1.000
_cell.length_b   1.000
_cell.length_c   1.000
_cell.angle_alpha   90.00
_cell.angle_beta   90.00
_cell.angle_gamma   90.00
#
_symmetry.space_group_name_H-M   'P 1'
#
loop_
_entity.id
_entity.type
_entity.pdbx_description
1 polymer ?
#
loop_
_entity_poly.entity_id
_entity_poly.type
_entity_poly.pdbx_seq_one_letter_code
_entity_poly.pdbx_strand_id
1 'polypeptide(L)'
;MAESASLVAWLAVWLVAAVFIVVARWSQRNVGAGLVLAYLLNLWLAHWPGAAIYMLPWYSNHPIDVVEMGSQQSAYAVLAFGVGSMILGPALMRLARFRRVLPVAAPRGAASALVVTDIAVGLFCYLVLLPLVGGIPTVTALVAAGLNFVIAGLGLACWHAWAAGKRAAFAGWLVVTLCLPFVTLVTQGFLSYGVSAVLAVLALAASIYRPRWKLVVFALAVGYVGLSFCAAYVLDRGEIRQAVWGGAGLGERVETIYLTARSMEWFDPSDNTHLQRIDTRLNQNYLVGAAVASLDSGSREFASGETLWEALVALVPRALWPDKPGAAGSADLVTRFTGIRFAEGTSVGIGNVMEFYINFGTMGVVVGFLVLGMVLLVVDVMAGRR
;
A
#
# COMPACT_ATOMS: atom_id res chain seq x y z
N MET A 1 -1.03 -2.14 32.46
CA MET A 1 -1.75 -0.84 32.48
C MET A 1 -0.89 0.33 32.00
N ALA A 2 0.38 0.46 32.43
CA ALA A 2 1.27 1.53 31.93
C ALA A 2 1.67 1.34 30.45
N GLU A 3 2.06 0.13 30.05
CA GLU A 3 2.44 -0.21 28.66
C GLU A 3 1.30 0.03 27.66
N SER A 4 0.07 -0.37 28.00
CA SER A 4 -1.11 -0.07 27.19
C SER A 4 -1.37 1.43 27.02
N ALA A 5 -1.00 2.27 27.99
CA ALA A 5 -1.21 3.72 27.90
C ALA A 5 -0.24 4.39 26.91
N SER A 6 0.99 3.88 26.82
CA SER A 6 2.00 4.40 25.88
C SER A 6 1.65 4.05 24.43
N LEU A 7 1.25 2.80 24.16
CA LEU A 7 0.76 2.41 22.82
C LEU A 7 -0.42 3.27 22.36
N VAL A 8 -1.39 3.52 23.24
CA VAL A 8 -2.54 4.40 22.95
C VAL A 8 -2.08 5.82 22.59
N ALA A 9 -1.09 6.36 23.30
CA ALA A 9 -0.54 7.68 23.00
C ALA A 9 0.09 7.73 21.60
N TRP A 10 0.90 6.72 21.22
CA TRP A 10 1.51 6.65 19.89
C TRP A 10 0.47 6.52 18.77
N LEU A 11 -0.56 5.67 18.95
CA LEU A 11 -1.65 5.54 17.99
C LEU A 11 -2.48 6.82 17.85
N ALA A 12 -2.67 7.56 18.94
CA ALA A 12 -3.32 8.86 18.91
C ALA A 12 -2.48 9.90 18.15
N VAL A 13 -1.17 9.98 18.43
CA VAL A 13 -0.24 10.86 17.71
C VAL A 13 -0.25 10.54 16.21
N TRP A 14 -0.17 9.25 15.87
CA TRP A 14 -0.24 8.76 14.50
C TRP A 14 -1.52 9.26 13.80
N LEU A 15 -2.68 9.06 14.43
CA LEU A 15 -3.98 9.42 13.85
C LEU A 15 -4.16 10.92 13.71
N VAL A 16 -3.77 11.70 14.72
CA VAL A 16 -3.81 13.17 14.68
C VAL A 16 -2.93 13.70 13.55
N ALA A 17 -1.71 13.18 13.40
CA ALA A 17 -0.81 13.58 12.33
C ALA A 17 -1.38 13.23 10.94
N ALA A 18 -1.94 12.02 10.77
CA ALA A 18 -2.56 11.60 9.52
C ALA A 18 -3.78 12.47 9.16
N VAL A 19 -4.68 12.72 10.11
CA VAL A 19 -5.85 13.59 9.92
C VAL A 19 -5.41 15.01 9.55
N PHE A 20 -4.38 15.55 10.22
CA PHE A 20 -3.84 16.86 9.91
C PHE A 20 -3.30 16.93 8.47
N ILE A 21 -2.56 15.91 8.01
CA ILE A 21 -2.09 15.82 6.62
C ILE A 21 -3.27 15.82 5.65
N VAL A 22 -4.30 14.99 5.89
CA VAL A 22 -5.49 14.90 5.02
C VAL A 22 -6.20 16.25 4.95
N VAL A 23 -6.49 16.88 6.09
CA VAL A 23 -7.17 18.17 6.16
C VAL A 23 -6.36 19.27 5.49
N ALA A 24 -5.05 19.31 5.70
CA ALA A 24 -4.17 20.29 5.07
C ALA A 24 -4.06 20.09 3.56
N ARG A 25 -4.03 18.84 3.08
CA ARG A 25 -4.05 18.55 1.64
C ARG A 25 -5.37 18.95 1.00
N TRP A 26 -6.50 18.73 1.68
CA TRP A 26 -7.79 19.19 1.19
C TRP A 26 -7.94 20.71 1.22
N SER A 27 -7.35 21.41 2.19
CA SER A 27 -7.41 22.87 2.26
C SER A 27 -6.56 23.57 1.19
N GLN A 28 -5.50 22.92 0.71
CA GLN A 28 -4.68 23.41 -0.39
C GLN A 28 -5.45 23.35 -1.72
N ARG A 29 -5.44 24.44 -2.48
CA ARG A 29 -6.06 24.53 -3.83
C ARG A 29 -5.26 23.82 -4.94
N ASN A 30 -4.14 23.18 -4.62
CA ASN A 30 -3.29 22.54 -5.61
C ASN A 30 -3.90 21.19 -6.01
N VAL A 31 -4.22 21.03 -7.30
CA VAL A 31 -4.63 19.75 -7.87
C VAL A 31 -3.40 18.83 -7.91
N GLY A 32 -3.49 17.69 -7.24
CA GLY A 32 -2.49 16.62 -7.28
C GLY A 32 -3.15 15.31 -7.68
N ALA A 33 -2.34 14.33 -8.09
CA ALA A 33 -2.78 12.98 -8.42
C ALA A 33 -3.24 12.14 -7.20
N GLY A 34 -3.21 12.70 -5.97
CA GLY A 34 -3.60 12.00 -4.75
C GLY A 34 -2.53 11.08 -4.18
N LEU A 35 -1.28 11.15 -4.66
CA LEU A 35 -0.21 10.22 -4.29
C LEU A 35 0.17 10.32 -2.81
N VAL A 36 0.16 11.53 -2.24
CA VAL A 36 0.41 11.74 -0.80
C VAL A 36 -0.67 11.05 0.05
N LEU A 37 -1.93 11.15 -0.36
CA LEU A 37 -3.05 10.51 0.34
C LEU A 37 -3.03 8.98 0.17
N ALA A 38 -2.70 8.51 -1.04
CA ALA A 38 -2.57 7.08 -1.33
C ALA A 38 -1.49 6.44 -0.44
N TYR A 39 -0.32 7.07 -0.36
CA TYR A 39 0.77 6.59 0.47
C TYR A 39 0.42 6.61 1.96
N LEU A 40 -0.20 7.69 2.44
CA LEU A 40 -0.65 7.80 3.83
C LEU A 40 -1.70 6.72 4.17
N LEU A 41 -2.62 6.42 3.26
CA LEU A 41 -3.63 5.38 3.44
C LEU A 41 -3.01 3.98 3.46
N ASN A 42 -2.00 3.72 2.63
CA ASN A 42 -1.24 2.48 2.67
C ASN A 42 -0.48 2.32 4.00
N LEU A 43 0.14 3.41 4.48
CA LEU A 43 0.82 3.43 5.77
C LEU A 43 -0.16 3.23 6.93
N TRP A 44 -1.36 3.81 6.85
CA TRP A 44 -2.44 3.56 7.81
C TRP A 44 -2.80 2.08 7.84
N LEU A 45 -3.08 1.47 6.68
CA LEU A 45 -3.48 0.07 6.60
C LEU A 45 -2.43 -0.89 7.16
N ALA A 46 -1.14 -0.56 6.99
CA ALA A 46 -0.02 -1.40 7.43
C ALA A 46 0.32 -1.26 8.92
N HIS A 47 0.04 -0.11 9.54
CA HIS A 47 0.52 0.21 10.90
C HIS A 47 -0.56 0.57 11.91
N TRP A 48 -1.80 0.88 11.51
CA TRP A 48 -2.80 1.35 12.45
C TRP A 48 -3.80 0.27 12.89
N PRO A 49 -4.53 -0.42 11.99
CA PRO A 49 -5.53 -1.42 12.40
C PRO A 49 -4.94 -2.55 13.26
N GLY A 50 -3.80 -3.10 12.85
CA GLY A 50 -3.14 -4.22 13.54
C GLY A 50 -2.57 -3.85 14.92
N ALA A 51 -2.18 -2.60 15.15
CA ALA A 51 -1.77 -2.15 16.48
C ALA A 51 -2.98 -1.73 17.34
N ALA A 52 -4.04 -1.18 16.74
CA ALA A 52 -5.22 -0.74 17.47
C ALA A 52 -5.98 -1.88 18.16
N ILE A 53 -5.93 -3.11 17.63
CA ILE A 53 -6.54 -4.27 18.28
C ILE A 53 -5.90 -4.62 19.63
N TYR A 54 -4.64 -4.24 19.88
CA TYR A 54 -3.98 -4.40 21.19
C TYR A 54 -4.52 -3.43 22.26
N MET A 55 -5.38 -2.48 21.88
CA MET A 55 -6.13 -1.66 22.84
C MET A 55 -7.31 -2.42 23.45
N LEU A 56 -7.73 -3.54 22.85
CA LEU A 56 -8.81 -4.37 23.36
C LEU A 56 -8.29 -5.20 24.54
N PRO A 57 -8.92 -5.11 25.74
CA PRO A 57 -8.38 -5.76 26.94
C PRO A 57 -8.43 -7.29 26.89
N TRP A 58 -9.17 -7.87 25.96
CA TRP A 58 -9.31 -9.32 25.76
C TRP A 58 -8.37 -9.90 24.69
N TYR A 59 -7.63 -9.06 23.97
CA TYR A 59 -6.76 -9.49 22.89
C TYR A 59 -5.29 -9.47 23.31
N SER A 60 -4.58 -10.55 23.03
CA SER A 60 -3.13 -10.66 23.21
C SER A 60 -2.59 -11.71 22.24
N ASN A 61 -1.52 -11.40 21.52
CA ASN A 61 -0.89 -12.30 20.55
C ASN A 61 0.64 -12.13 20.56
N HIS A 62 1.12 -10.91 20.31
CA HIS A 62 2.54 -10.55 20.45
C HIS A 62 2.80 -9.76 21.74
N PRO A 63 4.06 -9.69 22.22
CA PRO A 63 4.42 -8.80 23.32
C PRO A 63 4.06 -7.34 22.99
N ILE A 64 3.32 -6.69 23.90
CA ILE A 64 2.76 -5.35 23.66
C ILE A 64 3.85 -4.28 23.54
N ASP A 65 4.95 -4.44 24.27
CA ASP A 65 6.16 -3.61 24.21
C ASP A 65 6.80 -3.63 22.83
N VAL A 66 6.84 -4.79 22.17
CA VAL A 66 7.34 -4.92 20.80
C VAL A 66 6.42 -4.19 19.82
N VAL A 67 5.10 -4.37 19.94
CA VAL A 67 4.13 -3.66 19.10
C VAL A 67 4.20 -2.14 19.33
N GLU A 68 4.41 -1.71 20.57
CA GLU A 68 4.61 -0.32 20.96
C GLU A 68 5.86 0.29 20.31
N MET A 69 7.01 -0.38 20.39
CA MET A 69 8.26 0.07 19.74
C MET A 69 8.07 0.30 18.24
N GLY A 70 7.39 -0.62 17.56
CA GLY A 70 7.07 -0.43 16.14
C GLY A 70 6.09 0.71 15.88
N SER A 71 5.08 0.86 16.73
CA SER A 71 4.07 1.94 16.63
C SER A 71 4.67 3.31 16.87
N GLN A 72 5.65 3.42 17.77
CA GLN A 72 6.43 4.63 18.00
C GLN A 72 7.20 5.04 16.72
N GLN A 73 7.93 4.11 16.10
CA GLN A 73 8.67 4.40 14.87
C GLN A 73 7.74 4.77 13.71
N SER A 74 6.59 4.11 13.57
CA SER A 74 5.62 4.47 12.54
C SER A 74 4.94 5.83 12.81
N ALA A 75 4.76 6.24 14.06
CA ALA A 75 4.31 7.58 14.41
C ALA A 75 5.34 8.66 14.03
N TYR A 76 6.63 8.42 14.31
CA TYR A 76 7.71 9.30 13.85
C TYR A 76 7.73 9.41 12.32
N ALA A 77 7.54 8.28 11.62
CA ALA A 77 7.44 8.25 10.17
C ALA A 77 6.31 9.15 9.64
N VAL A 78 5.10 9.08 10.20
CA VAL A 78 3.97 9.94 9.77
C VAL A 78 4.22 11.42 10.04
N LEU A 79 4.77 11.76 11.21
CA LEU A 79 5.10 13.14 11.55
C LEU A 79 6.14 13.71 10.57
N ALA A 80 7.23 12.97 10.35
CA ALA A 80 8.27 13.31 9.40
C ALA A 80 7.72 13.43 7.97
N PHE A 81 6.88 12.49 7.55
CA PHE A 81 6.21 12.52 6.25
C PHE A 81 5.31 13.76 6.08
N GLY A 82 4.58 14.13 7.12
CA GLY A 82 3.78 15.35 7.17
C GLY A 82 4.64 16.60 7.00
N VAL A 83 5.73 16.73 7.75
CA VAL A 83 6.67 17.85 7.61
C VAL A 83 7.27 17.89 6.21
N GLY A 84 7.71 16.74 5.68
CA GLY A 84 8.24 16.61 4.32
C GLY A 84 7.26 17.09 3.26
N SER A 85 6.01 16.62 3.33
CA SER A 85 4.97 16.92 2.32
C SER A 85 4.27 18.28 2.50
N MET A 86 4.27 18.86 3.70
CA MET A 86 3.55 20.11 3.98
C MET A 86 4.45 21.34 4.10
N ILE A 87 5.72 21.16 4.45
CA ILE A 87 6.67 22.26 4.70
C ILE A 87 7.80 22.23 3.67
N LEU A 88 8.56 21.13 3.63
CA LEU A 88 9.76 21.06 2.78
C LEU A 88 9.42 20.97 1.29
N GLY A 89 8.45 20.13 0.92
CA GLY A 89 8.01 20.00 -0.48
C GLY A 89 7.52 21.32 -1.08
N PRO A 90 6.60 22.06 -0.43
CA PRO A 90 6.18 23.37 -0.95
C PRO A 90 7.33 24.38 -0.99
N ALA A 91 8.24 24.37 -0.01
CA ALA A 91 9.41 25.25 -0.01
C ALA A 91 10.35 24.95 -1.20
N LEU A 92 10.64 23.68 -1.46
CA LEU A 92 11.44 23.24 -2.60
C LEU A 92 10.78 23.64 -3.93
N MET A 93 9.46 23.43 -4.06
CA MET A 93 8.73 23.82 -5.27
C MET A 93 8.76 25.33 -5.53
N ARG A 94 8.77 26.16 -4.47
CA ARG A 94 8.93 27.62 -4.58
C ARG A 94 10.35 28.01 -5.00
N LEU A 95 11.36 27.41 -4.36
CA LEU A 95 12.79 27.68 -4.62
C LEU A 95 13.21 27.28 -6.03
N ALA A 96 12.82 26.08 -6.47
CA ALA A 96 13.12 25.57 -7.80
C ALA A 96 12.37 26.32 -8.93
N ARG A 97 11.56 27.34 -8.58
CA ARG A 97 10.72 28.11 -9.51
C ARG A 97 10.01 27.21 -10.51
N PHE A 98 9.51 26.05 -10.08
CA PHE A 98 8.73 25.16 -10.96
C PHE A 98 7.59 25.97 -11.52
N ARG A 99 7.79 26.47 -12.75
CA ARG A 99 6.98 27.51 -13.39
C ARG A 99 5.53 27.11 -13.19
N ARG A 100 4.67 28.04 -12.80
CA ARG A 100 3.22 27.82 -12.91
C ARG A 100 2.97 27.50 -14.38
N VAL A 101 2.92 26.21 -14.72
CA VAL A 101 2.39 25.78 -15.99
C VAL A 101 0.93 26.15 -15.86
N LEU A 102 0.52 27.19 -16.60
CA LEU A 102 -0.88 27.53 -16.75
C LEU A 102 -1.57 26.22 -17.16
N PRO A 103 -2.71 25.85 -16.55
CA PRO A 103 -3.44 24.68 -16.98
C PRO A 103 -3.73 24.84 -18.46
N VAL A 104 -2.98 24.13 -19.31
CA VAL A 104 -3.31 24.02 -20.72
C VAL A 104 -4.57 23.19 -20.70
N ALA A 105 -5.70 23.78 -21.07
CA ALA A 105 -6.93 23.03 -21.21
C ALA A 105 -6.63 21.89 -22.18
N ALA A 106 -6.57 20.66 -21.66
CA ALA A 106 -6.37 19.48 -22.51
C ALA A 106 -7.47 19.51 -23.58
N PRO A 107 -7.14 19.33 -24.87
CA PRO A 107 -8.13 19.29 -25.93
C PRO A 107 -9.25 18.32 -25.54
N ARG A 108 -10.51 18.76 -25.63
CA ARG A 108 -11.69 17.91 -25.40
C ARG A 108 -11.60 16.71 -26.35
N GLY A 109 -11.14 15.55 -25.85
CA GLY A 109 -10.87 14.34 -26.63
C GLY A 109 -9.54 13.65 -26.28
N ALA A 110 -8.47 14.40 -25.99
CA ALA A 110 -7.17 13.84 -25.66
C ALA A 110 -7.20 13.01 -24.35
N ALA A 111 -7.95 13.49 -23.35
CA ALA A 111 -8.16 12.75 -22.11
C ALA A 111 -8.90 11.41 -22.31
N SER A 112 -9.85 11.36 -23.25
CA SER A 112 -10.58 10.12 -23.55
C SER A 112 -9.71 9.11 -24.29
N ALA A 113 -8.82 9.56 -25.18
CA ALA A 113 -7.87 8.69 -25.86
C ALA A 113 -6.88 8.09 -24.87
N LEU A 114 -6.31 8.90 -23.97
CA LEU A 114 -5.37 8.43 -22.94
C LEU A 114 -5.98 7.37 -22.01
N VAL A 115 -7.22 7.57 -21.54
CA VAL A 115 -7.93 6.56 -20.74
C VAL A 115 -8.02 5.22 -21.46
N VAL A 116 -8.41 5.25 -22.75
CA VAL A 116 -8.54 4.03 -23.55
C VAL A 116 -7.18 3.41 -23.81
N THR A 117 -6.17 4.21 -24.13
CA THR A 117 -4.80 3.74 -24.37
C THR A 117 -4.21 3.08 -23.14
N ASP A 118 -4.29 3.71 -21.96
CA ASP A 118 -3.74 3.15 -20.72
C ASP A 118 -4.41 1.83 -20.34
N ILE A 119 -5.74 1.76 -20.41
CA ILE A 119 -6.48 0.52 -20.13
C ILE A 119 -6.13 -0.55 -21.17
N ALA A 120 -6.12 -0.22 -22.46
CA ALA A 120 -5.84 -1.17 -23.53
C ALA A 120 -4.41 -1.72 -23.46
N VAL A 121 -3.42 -0.85 -23.24
CA VAL A 121 -2.01 -1.25 -23.05
C VAL A 121 -1.87 -2.12 -21.82
N GLY A 122 -2.48 -1.74 -20.69
CA GLY A 122 -2.41 -2.53 -19.47
C GLY A 122 -3.06 -3.91 -19.60
N LEU A 123 -4.24 -4.00 -20.23
CA LEU A 123 -4.90 -5.26 -20.52
C LEU A 123 -4.13 -6.11 -21.53
N PHE A 124 -3.52 -5.50 -22.55
CA PHE A 124 -2.69 -6.21 -23.52
C PHE A 124 -1.43 -6.80 -22.86
N CYS A 125 -0.74 -6.01 -22.03
CA CYS A 125 0.38 -6.49 -21.24
C CYS A 125 -0.04 -7.69 -20.37
N TYR A 126 -1.21 -7.59 -19.71
CA TYR A 126 -1.64 -8.62 -18.77
C TYR A 126 -2.18 -9.89 -19.43
N LEU A 127 -3.07 -9.76 -20.41
CA LEU A 127 -3.80 -10.88 -21.00
C LEU A 127 -3.05 -11.53 -22.16
N VAL A 128 -2.17 -10.79 -22.84
CA VAL A 128 -1.48 -11.26 -24.04
C VAL A 128 0.01 -11.44 -23.80
N LEU A 129 0.71 -10.39 -23.37
CA LEU A 129 2.16 -10.48 -23.25
C LEU A 129 2.59 -11.38 -22.09
N LEU A 130 1.94 -11.28 -20.92
CA LEU A 130 2.36 -12.01 -19.73
C LEU A 130 2.33 -13.55 -19.92
N PRO A 131 1.29 -14.16 -20.52
CA PRO A 131 1.31 -15.59 -20.85
C PRO A 131 2.39 -15.98 -21.86
N LEU A 132 2.74 -15.09 -22.80
CA LEU A 132 3.70 -15.38 -23.87
C LEU A 132 5.16 -15.30 -23.40
N VAL A 133 5.46 -14.42 -22.44
CA VAL A 133 6.84 -14.12 -22.01
C VAL A 133 7.20 -14.73 -20.66
N GLY A 134 6.30 -15.51 -20.05
CA GLY A 134 6.43 -16.05 -18.70
C GLY A 134 7.73 -16.83 -18.42
N GLY A 135 8.42 -17.32 -19.46
CA GLY A 135 9.70 -18.01 -19.34
C GLY A 135 10.92 -17.13 -19.08
N ILE A 136 10.81 -15.79 -19.18
CA ILE A 136 11.94 -14.87 -19.00
C ILE A 136 11.65 -13.91 -17.84
N PRO A 137 12.20 -14.14 -16.62
CA PRO A 137 11.82 -13.39 -15.41
C PRO A 137 11.90 -11.86 -15.54
N THR A 138 12.91 -11.34 -16.26
CA THR A 138 13.07 -9.89 -16.47
C THR A 138 11.95 -9.32 -17.34
N VAL A 139 11.56 -10.03 -18.41
CA VAL A 139 10.49 -9.59 -19.31
C VAL A 139 9.14 -9.74 -18.61
N THR A 140 8.94 -10.83 -17.86
CA THR A 140 7.76 -11.04 -17.01
C THR A 140 7.58 -9.90 -16.02
N ALA A 141 8.64 -9.45 -15.34
CA ALA A 141 8.57 -8.33 -14.39
C ALA A 141 8.17 -7.01 -15.09
N LEU A 142 8.76 -6.72 -16.26
CA LEU A 142 8.42 -5.51 -17.02
C LEU A 142 6.97 -5.53 -17.52
N VAL A 143 6.52 -6.67 -18.04
CA VAL A 143 5.15 -6.84 -18.55
C VAL A 143 4.13 -6.83 -17.42
N ALA A 144 4.45 -7.42 -16.26
CA ALA A 144 3.62 -7.37 -15.07
C ALA A 144 3.41 -5.94 -14.56
N ALA A 145 4.43 -5.06 -14.68
CA ALA A 145 4.29 -3.64 -14.38
C ALA A 145 3.27 -2.94 -15.28
N GLY A 146 2.94 -3.52 -16.44
CA GLY A 146 1.90 -3.06 -17.35
C GLY A 146 0.51 -2.95 -16.70
N LEU A 147 0.22 -3.74 -15.66
CA LEU A 147 -1.03 -3.61 -14.89
C LEU A 147 -1.22 -2.23 -14.27
N ASN A 148 -0.13 -1.51 -13.96
CA ASN A 148 -0.21 -0.15 -13.43
C ASN A 148 -0.87 0.83 -14.42
N PHE A 149 -0.82 0.55 -15.73
CA PHE A 149 -1.55 1.35 -16.72
C PHE A 149 -3.07 1.15 -16.60
N VAL A 150 -3.56 -0.04 -16.22
CA VAL A 150 -4.99 -0.22 -15.93
C VAL A 150 -5.40 0.65 -14.75
N ILE A 151 -4.59 0.68 -13.68
CA ILE A 151 -4.84 1.49 -12.48
C ILE A 151 -4.85 2.98 -12.84
N ALA A 152 -3.84 3.43 -13.58
CA ALA A 152 -3.76 4.82 -14.06
C ALA A 152 -4.95 5.19 -14.94
N GLY A 153 -5.30 4.34 -15.91
CA GLY A 153 -6.42 4.54 -16.82
C GLY A 153 -7.78 4.59 -16.11
N LEU A 154 -8.03 3.71 -15.13
CA LEU A 154 -9.23 3.75 -14.29
C LEU A 154 -9.30 5.04 -13.46
N GLY A 155 -8.15 5.47 -12.92
CA GLY A 155 -8.03 6.74 -12.21
C GLY A 155 -8.36 7.94 -13.11
N LEU A 156 -7.80 7.99 -14.30
CA LEU A 156 -8.08 9.02 -15.31
C LEU A 156 -9.54 8.97 -15.78
N ALA A 157 -10.13 7.78 -15.91
CA ALA A 157 -11.53 7.61 -16.28
C ALA A 157 -12.46 8.21 -15.22
N CYS A 158 -12.17 7.96 -13.93
CA CYS A 158 -12.86 8.58 -12.81
C CYS A 158 -12.73 10.11 -12.87
N TRP A 159 -11.50 10.62 -13.03
CA TRP A 159 -11.24 12.07 -13.14
C TRP A 159 -12.02 12.71 -14.30
N HIS A 160 -11.95 12.12 -15.49
CA HIS A 160 -12.60 12.64 -16.68
C HIS A 160 -14.13 12.63 -16.56
N ALA A 161 -14.71 11.55 -16.03
CA ALA A 161 -16.14 11.45 -15.80
C ALA A 161 -16.63 12.50 -14.79
N TRP A 162 -15.86 12.72 -13.73
CA TRP A 162 -16.14 13.75 -12.72
C TRP A 162 -16.05 15.16 -13.31
N ALA A 163 -14.96 15.47 -14.03
CA ALA A 163 -14.72 16.77 -14.67
C ALA A 163 -15.80 17.10 -15.72
N ALA A 164 -16.33 16.10 -16.41
CA ALA A 164 -17.42 16.24 -17.38
C ALA A 164 -18.82 16.31 -16.73
N GLY A 165 -18.92 16.25 -15.40
CA GLY A 165 -20.21 16.24 -14.67
C GLY A 165 -21.01 14.94 -14.80
N LYS A 166 -20.43 13.88 -15.40
CA LYS A 166 -21.09 12.60 -15.69
C LYS A 166 -21.04 11.66 -14.48
N ARG A 167 -21.87 11.93 -13.47
CA ARG A 167 -21.89 11.18 -12.19
C ARG A 167 -22.13 9.67 -12.35
N ALA A 168 -22.99 9.27 -13.28
CA ALA A 168 -23.25 7.84 -13.55
C ALA A 168 -22.01 7.12 -14.10
N ALA A 169 -21.28 7.76 -15.02
CA ALA A 169 -20.04 7.21 -15.56
C ALA A 169 -18.95 7.14 -14.47
N PHE A 170 -18.84 8.15 -13.62
CA PHE A 170 -17.94 8.14 -12.47
C PHE A 170 -18.23 6.96 -11.53
N ALA A 171 -19.50 6.76 -11.16
CA ALA A 171 -19.92 5.63 -10.33
C ALA A 171 -19.63 4.28 -11.02
N GLY A 172 -19.87 4.18 -12.33
CA GLY A 172 -19.55 2.98 -13.12
C GLY A 172 -18.06 2.62 -13.05
N TRP A 173 -17.16 3.59 -13.21
CA TRP A 173 -15.72 3.35 -13.11
C TRP A 173 -15.26 2.97 -11.70
N LEU A 174 -15.89 3.51 -10.66
CA LEU A 174 -15.66 3.06 -9.28
C LEU A 174 -16.11 1.62 -9.07
N VAL A 175 -17.25 1.20 -9.63
CA VAL A 175 -17.69 -0.20 -9.57
C VAL A 175 -16.69 -1.12 -10.26
N VAL A 176 -16.21 -0.76 -11.47
CA VAL A 176 -15.15 -1.52 -12.17
C VAL A 176 -13.89 -1.63 -11.31
N THR A 177 -13.50 -0.53 -10.67
CA THR A 177 -12.34 -0.50 -9.76
C THR A 177 -12.52 -1.46 -8.58
N LEU A 178 -13.71 -1.48 -7.96
CA LEU A 178 -14.03 -2.37 -6.84
C LEU A 178 -14.06 -3.85 -7.22
N CYS A 179 -14.11 -4.19 -8.52
CA CYS A 179 -13.97 -5.57 -8.99
C CYS A 179 -12.51 -6.05 -9.08
N LEU A 180 -11.51 -5.15 -9.03
CA LEU A 180 -10.10 -5.51 -9.15
C LEU A 180 -9.61 -6.55 -8.11
N PRO A 181 -9.97 -6.48 -6.81
CA PRO A 181 -9.61 -7.51 -5.83
C PRO A 181 -10.05 -8.91 -6.26
N PHE A 182 -11.25 -9.04 -6.83
CA PHE A 182 -11.74 -10.32 -7.36
C PHE A 182 -10.92 -10.76 -8.57
N VAL A 183 -10.66 -9.85 -9.52
CA VAL A 183 -9.84 -10.15 -10.71
C VAL A 183 -8.45 -10.65 -10.31
N THR A 184 -7.76 -9.95 -9.39
CA THR A 184 -6.42 -10.36 -8.94
C THR A 184 -6.45 -11.65 -8.12
N LEU A 185 -7.55 -11.94 -7.43
CA LEU A 185 -7.70 -13.20 -6.72
C LEU A 185 -7.81 -14.38 -7.68
N VAL A 186 -8.68 -14.28 -8.70
CA VAL A 186 -8.88 -15.33 -9.72
C VAL A 186 -7.64 -15.52 -10.60
N THR A 187 -6.91 -14.45 -10.89
CA THR A 187 -5.81 -14.49 -11.86
C THR A 187 -4.43 -14.64 -11.23
N GLN A 188 -4.24 -14.20 -9.98
CA GLN A 188 -2.93 -14.20 -9.31
C GLN A 188 -2.93 -14.90 -7.95
N GLY A 189 -4.10 -15.15 -7.33
CA GLY A 189 -4.20 -15.75 -5.99
C GLY A 189 -3.88 -14.79 -4.84
N PHE A 190 -3.78 -13.49 -5.14
CA PHE A 190 -3.44 -12.44 -4.17
C PHE A 190 -4.53 -11.37 -4.10
N LEU A 191 -5.14 -11.24 -2.92
CA LEU A 191 -6.12 -10.19 -2.64
C LEU A 191 -5.47 -8.79 -2.55
N SER A 192 -4.25 -8.73 -2.01
CA SER A 192 -3.54 -7.48 -1.70
C SER A 192 -3.28 -6.61 -2.93
N TYR A 193 -3.03 -7.20 -4.11
CA TYR A 193 -2.77 -6.45 -5.33
C TYR A 193 -3.99 -5.66 -5.78
N GLY A 194 -5.17 -6.29 -5.84
CA GLY A 194 -6.39 -5.59 -6.22
C GLY A 194 -6.85 -4.60 -5.15
N VAL A 195 -6.66 -4.90 -3.85
CA VAL A 195 -6.92 -3.92 -2.77
C VAL A 195 -6.02 -2.69 -2.93
N SER A 196 -4.73 -2.89 -3.21
CA SER A 196 -3.78 -1.78 -3.44
C SER A 196 -4.19 -0.92 -4.65
N ALA A 197 -4.65 -1.55 -5.73
CA ALA A 197 -5.16 -0.86 -6.91
C ALA A 197 -6.42 -0.03 -6.61
N VAL A 198 -7.36 -0.60 -5.85
CA VAL A 198 -8.55 0.11 -5.37
C VAL A 198 -8.16 1.33 -4.54
N LEU A 199 -7.25 1.17 -3.58
CA LEU A 199 -6.79 2.26 -2.73
C LEU A 199 -6.13 3.38 -3.55
N ALA A 200 -5.33 3.05 -4.56
CA ALA A 200 -4.70 4.02 -5.45
C ALA A 200 -5.74 4.83 -6.23
N VAL A 201 -6.74 4.19 -6.84
CA VAL A 201 -7.80 4.87 -7.58
C VAL A 201 -8.70 5.68 -6.65
N LEU A 202 -9.06 5.16 -5.48
CA LEU A 202 -9.85 5.88 -4.49
C LEU A 202 -9.12 7.10 -3.93
N ALA A 203 -7.80 7.02 -3.74
CA ALA A 203 -7.00 8.15 -3.28
C ALA A 203 -6.95 9.27 -4.33
N LEU A 204 -6.83 8.93 -5.62
CA LEU A 204 -6.98 9.90 -6.71
C LEU A 204 -8.42 10.45 -6.73
N ALA A 205 -9.44 9.61 -6.63
CA ALA A 205 -10.83 10.08 -6.59
C ALA A 205 -11.08 11.03 -5.42
N ALA A 206 -10.48 10.78 -4.26
CA ALA A 206 -10.55 11.60 -3.06
C ALA A 206 -9.73 12.91 -3.14
N SER A 207 -8.76 13.01 -4.06
CA SER A 207 -8.06 14.27 -4.33
C SER A 207 -8.92 15.22 -5.17
N ILE A 208 -9.86 14.68 -5.94
CA ILE A 208 -10.74 15.41 -6.85
C ILE A 208 -12.09 15.75 -6.18
N TYR A 209 -12.66 14.77 -5.48
CA TYR A 209 -13.91 14.89 -4.74
C TYR A 209 -13.65 14.81 -3.25
N ARG A 210 -14.01 15.86 -2.51
CA ARG A 210 -13.98 15.82 -1.05
C ARG A 210 -15.08 14.87 -0.55
N PRO A 211 -14.73 13.76 0.13
CA PRO A 211 -15.72 12.80 0.57
C PRO A 211 -16.68 13.46 1.56
N ARG A 212 -17.98 13.35 1.28
CA ARG A 212 -19.03 13.70 2.23
C ARG A 212 -19.12 12.59 3.28
N TRP A 213 -19.70 12.89 4.44
CA TRP A 213 -19.92 11.90 5.52
C TRP A 213 -20.57 10.59 5.01
N LYS A 214 -21.45 10.65 4.01
CA LYS A 214 -22.05 9.47 3.36
C LYS A 214 -21.02 8.54 2.73
N LEU A 215 -19.95 9.07 2.13
CA LEU A 215 -18.86 8.26 1.60
C LEU A 215 -18.01 7.65 2.70
N VAL A 216 -17.84 8.34 3.84
CA VAL A 216 -17.15 7.75 5.00
C VAL A 216 -17.94 6.56 5.52
N VAL A 217 -19.27 6.70 5.68
CA VAL A 217 -20.15 5.59 6.07
C VAL A 217 -20.08 4.44 5.06
N PHE A 218 -20.14 4.74 3.77
CA PHE A 218 -20.01 3.72 2.71
C PHE A 218 -18.64 3.02 2.77
N ALA A 219 -17.55 3.78 2.94
CA ALA A 219 -16.20 3.22 3.04
C ALA A 219 -16.03 2.34 4.29
N LEU A 220 -16.64 2.72 5.42
CA LEU A 220 -16.66 1.88 6.63
C LEU A 220 -17.44 0.58 6.39
N ALA A 221 -18.58 0.64 5.71
CA ALA A 221 -19.37 -0.54 5.37
C ALA A 221 -18.59 -1.48 4.43
N VAL A 222 -17.98 -0.95 3.36
CA VAL A 222 -17.12 -1.71 2.45
C VAL A 222 -15.89 -2.26 3.17
N GLY A 223 -15.30 -1.48 4.08
CA GLY A 223 -14.18 -1.89 4.92
C GLY A 223 -14.54 -3.06 5.83
N TYR A 224 -15.71 -3.04 6.47
CA TYR A 224 -16.19 -4.14 7.31
C TYR A 224 -16.42 -5.42 6.51
N VAL A 225 -17.05 -5.32 5.33
CA VAL A 225 -17.21 -6.46 4.40
C VAL A 225 -15.83 -6.98 3.96
N GLY A 226 -14.92 -6.06 3.62
CA GLY A 226 -13.55 -6.40 3.22
C GLY A 226 -12.75 -7.08 4.33
N LEU A 227 -12.90 -6.67 5.59
CA LEU A 227 -12.28 -7.31 6.75
C LEU A 227 -12.85 -8.71 6.99
N SER A 228 -14.17 -8.87 6.89
CA SER A 228 -14.84 -10.18 7.01
C SER A 228 -14.32 -11.14 5.93
N PHE A 229 -14.26 -10.69 4.68
CA PHE A 229 -13.71 -11.48 3.59
C PHE A 229 -12.20 -11.76 3.76
N CYS A 230 -11.42 -10.78 4.25
CA CYS A 230 -9.99 -10.95 4.51
C CYS A 230 -9.75 -12.07 5.53
N ALA A 231 -10.57 -12.13 6.59
CA ALA A 231 -10.48 -13.19 7.60
C ALA A 231 -10.72 -14.58 7.00
N ALA A 232 -11.68 -14.74 6.08
CA ALA A 232 -11.88 -16.00 5.36
C ALA A 232 -10.73 -16.29 4.37
N TYR A 233 -10.33 -15.30 3.57
CA TYR A 233 -9.22 -15.42 2.62
C TYR A 233 -7.92 -15.88 3.28
N VAL A 234 -7.60 -15.38 4.48
CA VAL A 234 -6.35 -15.73 5.18
C VAL A 234 -6.25 -17.22 5.47
N LEU A 235 -7.38 -17.90 5.71
CA LEU A 235 -7.48 -19.34 5.89
C LEU A 235 -7.28 -20.07 4.55
N ASP A 236 -8.10 -19.72 3.56
CA ASP A 236 -8.21 -20.48 2.31
C ASP A 236 -7.17 -20.10 1.24
N ARG A 237 -6.32 -19.10 1.52
CA ARG A 237 -5.32 -18.59 0.56
C ARG A 237 -4.43 -19.68 -0.04
N GLY A 238 -4.18 -20.75 0.70
CA GLY A 238 -3.37 -21.87 0.23
C GLY A 238 -4.06 -22.58 -0.94
N GLU A 239 -5.33 -22.91 -0.76
CA GLU A 239 -6.18 -23.56 -1.78
C GLU A 239 -6.39 -22.64 -2.98
N ILE A 240 -6.69 -21.36 -2.76
CA ILE A 240 -6.84 -20.38 -3.85
C ILE A 240 -5.55 -20.29 -4.67
N ARG A 241 -4.38 -20.19 -4.01
CA ARG A 241 -3.09 -20.13 -4.73
C ARG A 241 -2.77 -21.44 -5.42
N GLN A 242 -3.09 -22.57 -4.82
CA GLN A 242 -2.91 -23.88 -5.44
C GLN A 242 -3.76 -24.01 -6.71
N ALA A 243 -5.02 -23.57 -6.69
CA ALA A 243 -5.87 -23.55 -7.88
C ALA A 243 -5.28 -22.63 -8.97
N VAL A 244 -4.88 -21.41 -8.61
CA VAL A 244 -4.36 -20.44 -9.58
C VAL A 244 -3.00 -20.87 -10.15
N TRP A 245 -2.05 -21.26 -9.29
CA TRP A 245 -0.67 -21.59 -9.69
C TRP A 245 -0.51 -23.03 -10.16
N GLY A 246 -1.40 -23.93 -9.73
CA GLY A 246 -1.50 -25.31 -10.22
C GLY A 246 -2.16 -25.41 -11.60
N GLY A 247 -2.62 -24.29 -12.17
CA GLY A 247 -3.13 -24.25 -13.54
C GLY A 247 -4.59 -24.66 -13.69
N ALA A 248 -5.39 -24.62 -12.62
CA ALA A 248 -6.82 -24.92 -12.66
C ALA A 248 -7.56 -24.08 -13.71
N GLY A 249 -8.68 -24.59 -14.23
CA GLY A 249 -9.53 -23.85 -15.16
C GLY A 249 -10.19 -22.62 -14.50
N LEU A 250 -10.63 -21.64 -15.29
CA LEU A 250 -11.26 -20.42 -14.75
C LEU A 250 -12.48 -20.73 -13.86
N GLY A 251 -13.31 -21.70 -14.27
CA GLY A 251 -14.49 -22.13 -13.50
C GLY A 251 -14.12 -22.65 -12.11
N GLU A 252 -13.13 -23.53 -12.03
CA GLU A 252 -12.63 -24.10 -10.76
C GLU A 252 -12.05 -23.01 -9.85
N ARG A 253 -11.25 -22.08 -10.39
CA ARG A 253 -10.72 -20.95 -9.61
C ARG A 253 -11.83 -20.07 -9.01
N VAL A 254 -12.87 -19.80 -9.81
CA VAL A 254 -14.03 -19.02 -9.35
C VAL A 254 -14.82 -19.80 -8.30
N GLU A 255 -14.96 -21.11 -8.47
CA GLU A 255 -15.63 -21.99 -7.51
C GLU A 255 -14.90 -22.01 -6.17
N THR A 256 -13.57 -22.17 -6.15
CA THR A 256 -12.77 -22.09 -4.91
C THR A 256 -13.01 -20.77 -4.17
N ILE A 257 -12.98 -19.64 -4.90
CA ILE A 257 -13.22 -18.32 -4.31
C ILE A 257 -14.67 -18.17 -3.81
N TYR A 258 -15.63 -18.72 -4.54
CA TYR A 258 -17.03 -18.75 -4.14
C TYR A 258 -17.23 -19.56 -2.85
N LEU A 259 -16.58 -20.72 -2.72
CA LEU A 259 -16.60 -21.53 -1.51
C LEU A 259 -16.01 -20.77 -0.31
N THR A 260 -14.87 -20.09 -0.50
CA THR A 260 -14.30 -19.19 0.52
C THR A 260 -15.29 -18.10 0.92
N ALA A 261 -15.92 -17.42 -0.04
CA ALA A 261 -16.90 -16.38 0.24
C ALA A 261 -18.15 -16.91 0.97
N ARG A 262 -18.55 -18.17 0.70
CA ARG A 262 -19.69 -18.82 1.34
C ARG A 262 -19.38 -19.31 2.76
N SER A 263 -18.13 -19.71 3.00
CA SER A 263 -17.63 -20.08 4.33
C SER A 263 -17.25 -18.87 5.19
N MET A 264 -17.35 -17.66 4.63
CA MET A 264 -17.01 -16.41 5.32
C MET A 264 -17.89 -16.19 6.55
N GLU A 265 -17.24 -16.04 7.69
CA GLU A 265 -17.84 -15.51 8.90
C GLU A 265 -17.78 -13.99 8.90
N TRP A 266 -18.83 -13.35 9.42
CA TRP A 266 -18.81 -11.91 9.63
C TRP A 266 -17.75 -11.56 10.69
N PHE A 267 -17.00 -10.50 10.44
CA PHE A 267 -15.96 -10.06 11.38
C PHE A 267 -16.57 -9.76 12.75
N ASP A 268 -16.09 -10.48 13.76
CA ASP A 268 -16.44 -10.30 15.17
C ASP A 268 -15.21 -9.79 15.95
N PRO A 269 -15.22 -8.54 16.46
CA PRO A 269 -14.12 -7.98 17.25
C PRO A 269 -13.98 -8.59 18.64
N SER A 270 -14.90 -9.46 19.06
CA SER A 270 -14.84 -10.22 20.31
C SER A 270 -14.16 -11.57 20.13
N ASP A 271 -14.00 -12.04 18.89
CA ASP A 271 -13.32 -13.30 18.56
C ASP A 271 -11.83 -13.06 18.35
N ASN A 272 -11.00 -13.59 19.26
CA ASN A 272 -9.55 -13.49 19.18
C ASN A 272 -8.97 -14.12 17.90
N THR A 273 -9.63 -15.10 17.32
CA THR A 273 -9.23 -15.72 16.03
C THR A 273 -9.35 -14.71 14.90
N HIS A 274 -10.45 -13.96 14.84
CA HIS A 274 -10.64 -12.91 13.84
C HIS A 274 -9.61 -11.78 14.01
N LEU A 275 -9.37 -11.36 15.25
CA LEU A 275 -8.36 -10.35 15.57
C LEU A 275 -6.95 -10.81 15.18
N GLN A 276 -6.58 -12.07 15.44
CA GLN A 276 -5.27 -12.62 15.08
C GLN A 276 -5.04 -12.69 13.57
N ARG A 277 -6.09 -12.95 12.77
CA ARG A 277 -6.01 -12.92 11.30
C ARG A 277 -5.72 -11.52 10.77
N ILE A 278 -6.29 -10.49 11.41
CA ILE A 278 -5.98 -9.08 11.13
C ILE A 278 -4.53 -8.78 11.54
N ASP A 279 -4.15 -9.13 12.76
CA ASP A 279 -2.82 -8.85 13.32
C ASP A 279 -1.69 -9.37 12.43
N THR A 280 -1.76 -10.65 12.06
CA THR A 280 -0.75 -11.35 11.26
C THR A 280 -0.52 -10.71 9.88
N ARG A 281 -1.49 -9.91 9.37
CA ARG A 281 -1.44 -9.33 8.03
C ARG A 281 -1.34 -7.81 7.99
N LEU A 282 -1.94 -7.13 8.96
CA LEU A 282 -2.09 -5.68 8.98
C LEU A 282 -1.33 -5.03 10.15
N ASN A 283 -0.47 -5.78 10.84
CA ASN A 283 0.40 -5.25 11.90
C ASN A 283 1.89 -5.32 11.53
N GLN A 284 2.36 -4.41 10.68
CA GLN A 284 3.80 -4.28 10.42
C GLN A 284 4.57 -3.76 11.64
N ASN A 285 3.91 -3.20 12.66
CA ASN A 285 4.61 -2.73 13.86
C ASN A 285 5.26 -3.86 14.65
N TYR A 286 4.71 -5.09 14.62
CA TYR A 286 5.38 -6.22 15.23
C TYR A 286 6.77 -6.48 14.61
N LEU A 287 6.87 -6.44 13.27
CA LEU A 287 8.14 -6.63 12.56
C LEU A 287 9.12 -5.47 12.84
N VAL A 288 8.63 -4.23 12.78
CA VAL A 288 9.45 -3.04 13.09
C VAL A 288 9.96 -3.12 14.53
N GLY A 289 9.08 -3.39 15.49
CA GLY A 289 9.42 -3.48 16.91
C GLY A 289 10.38 -4.63 17.22
N ALA A 290 10.22 -5.78 16.56
CA ALA A 290 11.16 -6.89 16.70
C ALA A 290 12.55 -6.51 16.17
N ALA A 291 12.63 -5.71 15.10
CA ALA A 291 13.89 -5.18 14.60
C ALA A 291 14.51 -4.16 15.58
N VAL A 292 13.70 -3.25 16.14
CA VAL A 292 14.09 -2.30 17.20
C VAL A 292 14.70 -3.05 18.38
N ALA A 293 13.96 -4.00 18.95
CA ALA A 293 14.41 -4.77 20.11
C ALA A 293 15.72 -5.53 19.83
N SER A 294 15.87 -6.07 18.63
CA SER A 294 17.07 -6.84 18.25
C SER A 294 18.30 -5.94 18.06
N LEU A 295 18.14 -4.77 17.44
CA LEU A 295 19.23 -3.83 17.18
C LEU A 295 19.64 -3.06 18.44
N ASP A 296 18.67 -2.58 19.23
CA ASP A 296 18.94 -1.81 20.46
C ASP A 296 19.57 -2.67 21.56
N SER A 297 19.25 -3.97 21.60
CA SER A 297 19.92 -4.92 22.52
C SER A 297 21.35 -5.29 22.08
N GLY A 298 21.79 -4.87 20.89
CA GLY A 298 23.07 -5.27 20.31
C GLY A 298 23.12 -6.73 19.85
N SER A 299 21.99 -7.44 19.84
CA SER A 299 21.93 -8.82 19.32
C SER A 299 22.19 -8.89 17.81
N ARG A 300 22.03 -7.76 17.12
CA ARG A 300 22.26 -7.58 15.69
C ARG A 300 22.83 -6.22 15.39
N GLU A 301 23.52 -6.11 14.26
CA GLU A 301 24.12 -4.87 13.78
C GLU A 301 23.22 -4.18 12.76
N PHE A 302 23.29 -2.84 12.71
CA PHE A 302 22.60 -2.04 11.70
C PHE A 302 23.15 -2.33 10.30
N ALA A 303 22.26 -2.35 9.30
CA ALA A 303 22.60 -2.51 7.89
C ALA A 303 23.48 -1.37 7.35
N SER A 304 23.44 -0.19 7.98
CA SER A 304 24.33 0.94 7.66
C SER A 304 24.35 1.36 6.18
N GLY A 305 23.22 1.22 5.47
CA GLY A 305 23.05 1.55 4.06
C GLY A 305 23.14 0.35 3.10
N GLU A 306 23.53 -0.83 3.57
CA GLU A 306 23.69 -2.06 2.77
C GLU A 306 22.41 -2.37 1.98
N THR A 307 21.25 -2.38 2.63
CA THR A 307 19.99 -2.78 1.99
C THR A 307 19.48 -1.73 1.01
N LEU A 308 19.77 -0.45 1.25
CA LEU A 308 19.47 0.63 0.30
C LEU A 308 20.36 0.53 -0.95
N TRP A 309 21.63 0.16 -0.76
CA TRP A 309 22.53 -0.11 -1.88
C TRP A 309 22.08 -1.34 -2.67
N GLU A 310 21.70 -2.42 -1.99
CA GLU A 310 21.12 -3.61 -2.62
C GLU A 310 19.85 -3.28 -3.40
N ALA A 311 19.00 -2.40 -2.89
CA ALA A 311 17.81 -1.93 -3.60
C ALA A 311 18.15 -1.16 -4.89
N LEU A 312 19.21 -0.34 -4.88
CA LEU A 312 19.71 0.33 -6.09
C LEU A 312 20.29 -0.66 -7.09
N VAL A 313 21.08 -1.62 -6.62
CA VAL A 313 21.61 -2.72 -7.43
C VAL A 313 20.47 -3.61 -7.97
N ALA A 314 19.37 -3.76 -7.23
CA ALA A 314 18.20 -4.53 -7.65
C ALA A 314 17.56 -3.98 -8.93
N LEU A 315 17.71 -2.68 -9.23
CA LEU A 315 17.22 -2.06 -10.46
C LEU A 315 17.95 -2.56 -11.73
N VAL A 316 19.16 -3.10 -11.59
CA VAL A 316 19.91 -3.66 -12.72
C VAL A 316 19.23 -4.95 -13.21
N PRO A 317 18.72 -5.02 -14.46
CA PRO A 317 18.06 -6.22 -14.96
C PRO A 317 18.98 -7.45 -14.94
N ARG A 318 18.42 -8.64 -14.65
CA ARG A 318 19.18 -9.90 -14.65
C ARG A 318 19.80 -10.24 -16.01
N ALA A 319 19.24 -9.71 -17.09
CA ALA A 319 19.84 -9.82 -18.43
C ALA A 319 21.22 -9.15 -18.54
N LEU A 320 21.46 -8.08 -17.76
CA LEU A 320 22.75 -7.37 -17.73
C LEU A 320 23.69 -7.92 -16.64
N TRP A 321 23.14 -8.49 -15.57
CA TRP A 321 23.91 -9.12 -14.48
C TRP A 321 23.24 -10.42 -14.01
N PRO A 322 23.55 -11.56 -14.67
CA PRO A 322 22.95 -12.85 -14.34
C PRO A 322 23.18 -13.26 -12.88
N ASP A 323 24.43 -13.16 -12.41
CA ASP A 323 24.87 -13.59 -11.08
C ASP A 323 24.70 -12.50 -9.99
N LYS A 324 23.80 -11.54 -10.20
CA LYS A 324 23.55 -10.47 -9.22
C LYS A 324 23.23 -11.05 -7.83
N PRO A 325 23.80 -10.51 -6.74
CA PRO A 325 23.46 -10.90 -5.37
C PRO A 325 21.95 -10.75 -5.08
N GLY A 326 21.50 -11.33 -3.97
CA GLY A 326 20.10 -11.61 -3.63
C GLY A 326 19.08 -10.48 -3.85
N ALA A 327 17.80 -10.86 -3.83
CA ALA A 327 16.69 -9.92 -4.03
C ALA A 327 16.50 -9.02 -2.79
N ALA A 328 16.68 -7.71 -2.96
CA ALA A 328 16.34 -6.73 -1.94
C ALA A 328 14.86 -6.87 -1.51
N GLY A 329 14.59 -6.82 -0.20
CA GLY A 329 13.23 -6.89 0.35
C GLY A 329 12.63 -8.30 0.41
N SER A 330 13.34 -9.26 1.02
CA SER A 330 12.89 -10.64 1.20
C SER A 330 12.56 -11.00 2.66
N ALA A 331 11.87 -12.13 2.85
CA ALA A 331 11.66 -12.71 4.17
C ALA A 331 12.98 -13.04 4.89
N ASP A 332 14.06 -13.28 4.15
CA ASP A 332 15.41 -13.48 4.72
C ASP A 332 15.93 -12.20 5.36
N LEU A 333 15.67 -11.04 4.75
CA LEU A 333 16.05 -9.75 5.31
C LEU A 333 15.29 -9.49 6.62
N VAL A 334 13.99 -9.76 6.63
CA VAL A 334 13.19 -9.64 7.85
C VAL A 334 13.69 -10.60 8.91
N THR A 335 14.00 -11.84 8.55
CA THR A 335 14.59 -12.85 9.45
C THR A 335 15.94 -12.37 9.98
N ARG A 336 16.79 -11.79 9.12
CA ARG A 336 18.11 -11.27 9.47
C ARG A 336 18.03 -10.23 10.56
N PHE A 337 17.04 -9.33 10.57
CA PHE A 337 16.94 -8.22 11.54
C PHE A 337 15.96 -8.46 12.68
N THR A 338 15.00 -9.38 12.56
CA THR A 338 13.99 -9.68 13.61
C THR A 338 14.18 -11.04 14.27
N GLY A 339 14.79 -12.01 13.58
CA GLY A 339 14.92 -13.40 14.04
C GLY A 339 13.68 -14.25 13.82
N ILE A 340 12.61 -13.62 13.32
CA ILE A 340 11.37 -14.29 12.98
C ILE A 340 11.61 -15.07 11.70
N ARG A 341 11.45 -16.39 11.77
CA ARG A 341 11.57 -17.28 10.61
C ARG A 341 10.22 -17.42 9.93
N PHE A 342 10.24 -17.43 8.61
CA PHE A 342 9.06 -17.65 7.78
C PHE A 342 9.16 -19.00 7.07
N ALA A 343 8.02 -19.59 6.74
CA ALA A 343 7.99 -20.81 5.94
C ALA A 343 8.59 -20.55 4.56
N GLU A 344 9.21 -21.58 3.98
CA GLU A 344 9.83 -21.50 2.65
C GLU A 344 8.79 -21.03 1.61
N GLY A 345 9.22 -20.13 0.71
CA GLY A 345 8.32 -19.50 -0.28
C GLY A 345 7.42 -18.39 0.27
N THR A 346 7.53 -18.03 1.56
CA THR A 346 6.81 -16.87 2.10
C THR A 346 7.53 -15.58 1.73
N SER A 347 6.85 -14.68 1.02
CA SER A 347 7.33 -13.31 0.81
C SER A 347 6.76 -12.39 1.90
N VAL A 348 7.65 -11.64 2.55
CA VAL A 348 7.31 -10.66 3.58
C VAL A 348 7.90 -9.33 3.15
N GLY A 349 7.03 -8.33 2.99
CA GLY A 349 7.47 -6.96 2.73
C GLY A 349 8.06 -6.35 4.00
N ILE A 350 9.31 -5.90 3.91
CA ILE A 350 10.00 -5.24 5.03
C ILE A 350 9.32 -3.92 5.44
N GLY A 351 8.77 -3.19 4.47
CA GLY A 351 8.11 -1.91 4.70
C GLY A 351 9.11 -0.77 4.99
N ASN A 352 8.73 0.45 4.62
CA ASN A 352 9.67 1.58 4.63
C ASN A 352 10.09 2.00 6.05
N VAL A 353 9.24 1.78 7.06
CA VAL A 353 9.57 2.10 8.47
C VAL A 353 10.71 1.20 8.95
N MET A 354 10.58 -0.12 8.75
CA MET A 354 11.61 -1.06 9.15
C MET A 354 12.88 -0.84 8.31
N GLU A 355 12.76 -0.69 6.99
CA GLU A 355 13.89 -0.47 6.08
C GLU A 355 14.77 0.71 6.53
N PHE A 356 14.16 1.87 6.82
CA PHE A 356 14.93 3.02 7.27
C PHE A 356 15.50 2.84 8.69
N TYR A 357 14.76 2.16 9.57
CA TYR A 357 15.23 1.88 10.92
C TYR A 357 16.43 0.93 10.93
N ILE A 358 16.40 -0.19 10.19
CA ILE A 358 17.51 -1.15 10.17
C ILE A 358 18.80 -0.56 9.63
N ASN A 359 18.73 0.49 8.81
CA ASN A 359 19.90 1.17 8.27
C ASN A 359 20.48 2.21 9.23
N PHE A 360 19.65 3.08 9.80
CA PHE A 360 20.12 4.26 10.53
C PHE A 360 19.31 4.58 11.80
N GLY A 361 18.60 3.59 12.35
CA GLY A 361 17.75 3.71 13.53
C GLY A 361 16.64 4.74 13.35
N THR A 362 16.20 5.33 14.46
CA THR A 362 15.15 6.38 14.49
C THR A 362 15.48 7.56 13.58
N MET A 363 16.76 7.95 13.47
CA MET A 363 17.18 9.03 12.57
C MET A 363 16.96 8.67 11.11
N GLY A 364 17.20 7.41 10.73
CA GLY A 364 16.84 6.88 9.42
C GLY A 364 15.36 7.05 9.11
N VAL A 365 14.50 6.66 10.05
CA VAL A 365 13.04 6.79 9.90
C VAL A 365 12.64 8.26 9.70
N VAL A 366 13.13 9.16 10.56
CA VAL A 366 12.79 10.59 10.47
C VAL A 366 13.28 11.20 9.16
N VAL A 367 14.56 11.02 8.81
CA VAL A 367 15.13 11.61 7.58
C VAL A 367 14.53 10.97 6.33
N GLY A 368 14.38 9.65 6.31
CA GLY A 368 13.80 8.90 5.20
C GLY A 368 12.38 9.33 4.89
N PHE A 369 11.52 9.46 5.91
CA PHE A 369 10.14 9.90 5.70
C PHE A 369 10.00 11.41 5.44
N LEU A 370 10.90 12.25 5.96
CA LEU A 370 10.99 13.66 5.55
C LEU A 370 11.24 13.79 4.05
N VAL A 371 12.25 13.07 3.55
CA VAL A 371 12.60 13.07 2.11
C VAL A 371 11.47 12.46 1.29
N LEU A 372 10.91 11.32 1.74
CA LEU A 372 9.83 10.65 1.03
C LEU A 372 8.57 11.53 0.92
N GLY A 373 8.17 12.20 2.00
CA GLY A 373 7.05 13.14 1.99
C GLY A 373 7.28 14.31 1.04
N MET A 374 8.50 14.85 1.02
CA MET A 374 8.89 15.91 0.09
C MET A 374 8.82 15.44 -1.37
N VAL A 375 9.45 14.30 -1.70
CA VAL A 375 9.51 13.76 -3.06
C VAL A 375 8.12 13.39 -3.56
N LEU A 376 7.32 12.67 -2.77
CA LEU A 376 5.96 12.29 -3.17
C LEU A 376 5.09 13.51 -3.42
N LEU A 377 5.22 14.59 -2.63
CA LEU A 377 4.49 15.83 -2.92
C LEU A 377 4.91 16.44 -4.26
N VAL A 378 6.21 16.54 -4.52
CA VAL A 378 6.71 17.12 -5.78
C VAL A 378 6.14 16.34 -6.96
N VAL A 379 6.21 15.01 -6.92
CA VAL A 379 5.65 14.14 -7.95
C VAL A 379 4.13 14.31 -8.06
N ASP A 380 3.41 14.32 -6.93
CA ASP A 380 1.95 14.47 -6.87
C ASP A 380 1.47 15.76 -7.54
N VAL A 381 2.15 16.88 -7.25
CA VAL A 381 1.85 18.20 -7.80
C VAL A 381 2.27 18.29 -9.27
N MET A 382 3.38 17.66 -9.67
CA MET A 382 3.80 17.63 -11.07
C MET A 382 2.84 16.81 -11.93
N ALA A 383 2.34 15.69 -11.41
CA ALA A 383 1.35 14.86 -12.08
C ALA A 383 0.01 15.59 -12.27
N GLY A 384 -0.46 16.33 -11.25
CA GLY A 384 -1.71 17.09 -11.34
C GLY A 384 -1.66 18.37 -12.20
N ARG A 385 -0.48 18.74 -12.73
CA ARG A 385 -0.30 19.90 -13.62
C ARG A 385 -0.42 19.57 -15.11
N ARG A 386 -0.37 18.29 -15.49
CA ARG A 386 -0.55 17.82 -16.87
C ARG A 386 -1.99 17.36 -17.04
#